data_AF-S3LTF4-F1
#
_entry.id   AF-S3LTF4-F1
#
_cell.length_a   1.000
_cell.length_b   1.000
_cell.length_c   1.000
_cell.angle_alpha   90.00
_cell.angle_beta   90.00
_cell.angle_gamma   90.00
#
_symmetry.space_group_name_H-M   'P 1'
#
loop_
_entity.id
_entity.type
_entity.pdbx_description
1 polymer ?
#
loop_
_entity_poly.entity_id
_entity_poly.type
_entity_poly.pdbx_seq_one_letter_code
_entity_poly.pdbx_strand_id
1 'polypeptide(L)'
;MKISDLYARLRNLFNVGVFKKRDKETVTVQTEFGRTLEAAEVFPYGFIAKAKAGTALIFTQGGNAGSFLLLPICSAEGAPELQDGDSSLWSKDGGFVITRSDKTVELNGTEHGGLIKIAELKKELEKTNAFLKAFVQVLQVPVPEAGNGAPSAFQTALNGALSPLQLADFSQIENTKVQHGGS
;
A
#
# COMPACT_ATOMS: atom_id res chain seq x y z
N MET A 1 -23.32 -48.94 -7.29
CA MET A 1 -23.50 -47.61 -6.68
C MET A 1 -24.96 -47.24 -6.82
N LYS A 2 -25.66 -46.91 -5.73
CA LYS A 2 -27.08 -46.52 -5.80
C LYS A 2 -27.18 -45.07 -6.29
N ILE A 3 -28.29 -44.69 -6.91
CA ILE A 3 -28.55 -43.30 -7.35
C ILE A 3 -28.44 -42.33 -6.17
N SER A 4 -28.83 -42.76 -4.96
CA SER A 4 -28.66 -42.02 -3.72
C SER A 4 -27.19 -41.69 -3.40
N ASP A 5 -26.28 -42.62 -3.69
CA ASP A 5 -24.85 -42.45 -3.41
C ASP A 5 -24.22 -41.47 -4.40
N LEU A 6 -24.68 -41.50 -5.65
CA LEU A 6 -24.29 -40.54 -6.68
C LEU A 6 -24.75 -39.13 -6.30
N TYR A 7 -26.01 -39.00 -5.90
CA TYR A 7 -26.56 -37.72 -5.44
C TYR A 7 -25.78 -37.15 -4.26
N ALA A 8 -25.47 -37.97 -3.25
CA ALA A 8 -24.69 -37.55 -2.09
C ALA A 8 -23.28 -37.07 -2.48
N ARG A 9 -22.59 -37.78 -3.37
CA ARG A 9 -21.27 -37.39 -3.85
C ARG A 9 -21.31 -36.09 -4.64
N LEU A 10 -22.26 -35.96 -5.57
CA LEU A 10 -22.44 -34.74 -6.37
C LEU A 10 -22.70 -33.52 -5.49
N ARG A 11 -23.62 -33.65 -4.52
CA ARG A 11 -23.92 -32.58 -3.57
C ARG A 11 -22.71 -32.16 -2.74
N ASN A 12 -21.81 -33.11 -2.44
CA ASN A 12 -20.64 -32.82 -1.61
C ASN A 12 -19.47 -32.22 -2.40
N LEU A 13 -19.47 -32.25 -3.74
CA LEU A 13 -18.36 -31.76 -4.56
C LEU A 13 -18.01 -30.29 -4.27
N PHE A 14 -19.05 -29.46 -4.08
CA PHE A 14 -18.93 -28.04 -3.76
C PHE A 14 -19.69 -27.75 -2.49
N ASN A 15 -18.99 -27.30 -1.47
CA ASN A 15 -19.60 -26.90 -0.21
C ASN A 15 -19.11 -25.51 0.20
N VAL A 16 -19.95 -24.88 1.03
CA VAL A 16 -19.65 -23.64 1.70
C VAL A 16 -19.55 -23.92 3.19
N GLY A 17 -18.67 -23.19 3.88
CA GLY A 17 -18.58 -23.25 5.32
C GLY A 17 -18.16 -21.93 5.94
N VAL A 18 -18.42 -21.79 7.22
CA VAL A 18 -18.07 -20.61 8.01
C VAL A 18 -16.73 -20.84 8.70
N PHE A 19 -15.84 -19.85 8.58
CA PHE A 19 -14.56 -19.85 9.25
C PHE A 19 -14.74 -19.86 10.78
N LYS A 20 -14.00 -20.71 11.50
CA LYS A 20 -14.07 -20.78 12.97
C LYS A 20 -12.80 -20.30 13.65
N LYS A 21 -11.66 -20.84 13.23
CA LYS A 21 -10.36 -20.47 13.80
C LYS A 21 -9.24 -20.77 12.83
N ARG A 22 -8.11 -20.08 13.06
CA ARG A 22 -6.81 -20.38 12.45
C ARG A 22 -5.85 -20.79 13.55
N ASP A 23 -5.10 -21.86 13.31
CA ASP A 23 -3.93 -22.22 14.10
C ASP A 23 -2.73 -22.39 13.16
N LYS A 24 -1.87 -21.36 13.13
CA LYS A 24 -0.69 -21.26 12.24
C LYS A 24 -1.05 -21.42 10.75
N GLU A 25 -0.91 -22.63 10.23
CA GLU A 25 -1.11 -23.02 8.83
C GLU A 25 -2.44 -23.75 8.62
N THR A 26 -3.05 -24.26 9.70
CA THR A 26 -4.31 -24.99 9.65
C THR A 26 -5.48 -24.04 9.90
N VAL A 27 -6.55 -24.24 9.15
CA VAL A 27 -7.82 -23.54 9.30
C VAL A 27 -8.92 -24.53 9.64
N THR A 28 -9.75 -24.15 10.61
CA THR A 28 -10.97 -24.87 10.97
C THR A 28 -12.18 -24.17 10.36
N VAL A 29 -12.95 -24.90 9.56
CA VAL A 29 -14.20 -24.45 8.94
C VAL A 29 -15.34 -25.36 9.37
N GLN A 30 -16.50 -24.78 9.62
CA GLN A 30 -17.73 -25.55 9.80
C GLN A 30 -18.60 -25.43 8.56
N THR A 31 -18.84 -26.55 7.88
CA THR A 31 -19.76 -26.63 6.74
C THR A 31 -21.19 -26.27 7.16
N GLU A 32 -22.03 -25.88 6.20
CA GLU A 32 -23.47 -25.66 6.42
C GLU A 32 -24.20 -26.89 6.99
N PHE A 33 -23.66 -28.09 6.76
CA PHE A 33 -24.20 -29.34 7.30
C PHE A 33 -23.66 -29.71 8.69
N GLY A 34 -23.02 -28.76 9.38
CA GLY A 34 -22.55 -28.91 10.77
C GLY A 34 -21.24 -29.67 10.93
N ARG A 35 -20.64 -30.18 9.85
CA ARG A 35 -19.34 -30.87 9.89
C ARG A 35 -18.19 -29.88 10.02
N THR A 36 -17.27 -30.17 10.94
CA THR A 36 -15.99 -29.47 11.09
C THR A 36 -14.94 -30.08 10.17
N LEU A 37 -14.21 -29.23 9.46
CA LEU A 37 -13.10 -29.59 8.59
C LEU A 37 -11.86 -28.80 9.02
N GLU A 38 -10.72 -29.48 9.04
CA GLU A 38 -9.42 -28.87 9.34
C GLU A 38 -8.43 -29.20 8.22
N ALA A 39 -7.83 -28.17 7.64
CA ALA A 39 -6.85 -28.33 6.55
C ALA A 39 -5.95 -27.10 6.42
N ALA A 40 -4.84 -27.27 5.70
CA ALA A 40 -4.04 -26.16 5.18
C ALA A 40 -4.77 -25.49 4.00
N GLU A 41 -4.67 -24.17 3.92
CA GLU A 41 -5.18 -23.40 2.79
C GLU A 41 -4.30 -23.60 1.55
N VAL A 42 -4.91 -23.57 0.38
CA VAL A 42 -4.18 -23.69 -0.88
C VAL A 42 -4.27 -22.39 -1.65
N PHE A 43 -3.11 -21.81 -1.99
CA PHE A 43 -3.01 -20.66 -2.88
C PHE A 43 -1.93 -20.88 -3.94
N PRO A 44 -2.19 -20.51 -5.21
CA PRO A 44 -1.17 -20.50 -6.24
C PRO A 44 -0.11 -19.42 -5.97
N TYR A 45 1.05 -19.58 -6.59
CA TYR A 45 2.22 -18.71 -6.41
C TYR A 45 1.90 -17.21 -6.51
N GLY A 46 2.39 -16.43 -5.55
CA GLY A 46 2.34 -14.96 -5.56
C GLY A 46 1.19 -14.31 -4.78
N PHE A 47 0.21 -15.06 -4.28
CA PHE A 47 -0.90 -14.53 -3.48
C PHE A 47 -1.06 -15.30 -2.16
N ILE A 48 -1.09 -14.58 -1.04
CA ILE A 48 -1.36 -15.16 0.28
C ILE A 48 -2.39 -14.27 0.98
N ALA A 49 -3.57 -14.82 1.26
CA ALA A 49 -4.60 -14.18 2.06
C ALA A 49 -4.89 -15.01 3.31
N LYS A 50 -4.60 -14.46 4.49
CA LYS A 50 -4.83 -15.15 5.78
C LYS A 50 -6.12 -14.64 6.42
N ALA A 51 -7.26 -15.09 5.90
CA ALA A 51 -8.55 -14.72 6.48
C ALA A 51 -8.62 -15.10 7.98
N LYS A 52 -9.25 -14.23 8.77
CA LYS A 52 -9.56 -14.45 10.19
C LYS A 52 -11.05 -14.76 10.44
N ALA A 53 -11.90 -14.42 9.48
CA ALA A 53 -13.34 -14.58 9.52
C ALA A 53 -13.90 -14.61 8.09
N GLY A 54 -15.16 -15.02 7.96
CA GLY A 54 -15.88 -15.09 6.69
C GLY A 54 -16.25 -16.52 6.31
N THR A 55 -16.25 -16.76 5.01
CA THR A 55 -16.74 -17.98 4.39
C THR A 55 -15.57 -18.74 3.75
N ALA A 56 -15.68 -20.04 3.57
CA ALA A 56 -14.71 -20.81 2.80
C ALA A 56 -15.45 -21.63 1.74
N LEU A 57 -14.87 -21.70 0.55
CA LEU A 57 -15.24 -22.66 -0.48
C LEU A 57 -14.47 -23.95 -0.26
N ILE A 58 -15.19 -25.06 -0.32
CA ILE A 58 -14.68 -26.39 -0.03
C ILE A 58 -14.92 -27.26 -1.27
N PHE A 59 -13.84 -27.67 -1.91
CA PHE A 59 -13.86 -28.55 -3.08
C PHE A 59 -13.49 -29.94 -2.64
N THR A 60 -14.43 -30.89 -2.65
CA THR A 60 -14.12 -32.27 -2.23
C THR A 60 -13.86 -33.16 -3.43
N GLN A 61 -12.77 -33.95 -3.38
CA GLN A 61 -12.40 -34.84 -4.47
C GLN A 61 -13.39 -36.00 -4.56
N GLY A 62 -14.16 -36.07 -5.65
CA GLY A 62 -15.14 -37.14 -5.88
C GLY A 62 -16.26 -37.21 -4.84
N GLY A 63 -16.53 -36.11 -4.14
CA GLY A 63 -17.51 -36.04 -3.05
C GLY A 63 -17.00 -36.60 -1.72
N ASN A 64 -15.71 -36.93 -1.62
CA ASN A 64 -15.09 -37.49 -0.43
C ASN A 64 -14.69 -36.38 0.54
N ALA A 65 -15.38 -36.31 1.67
CA ALA A 65 -15.09 -35.31 2.71
C ALA A 65 -13.76 -35.52 3.47
N GLY A 66 -12.98 -36.57 3.15
CA GLY A 66 -11.62 -36.77 3.63
C GLY A 66 -10.52 -36.24 2.69
N SER A 67 -10.87 -35.81 1.47
CA SER A 67 -9.93 -35.19 0.52
C SER A 67 -10.57 -33.93 -0.06
N PHE A 68 -10.06 -32.76 0.33
CA PHE A 68 -10.65 -31.49 -0.07
C PHE A 68 -9.62 -30.37 -0.17
N LEU A 69 -9.96 -29.37 -0.98
CA LEU A 69 -9.26 -28.09 -1.06
C LEU A 69 -10.12 -27.01 -0.40
N LEU A 70 -9.48 -26.16 0.40
CA LEU A 70 -10.13 -25.07 1.11
C LEU A 70 -9.60 -23.74 0.57
N LEU A 71 -10.53 -22.92 0.06
CA LEU A 71 -10.25 -21.55 -0.38
C LEU A 71 -10.99 -20.58 0.55
N PRO A 72 -10.29 -19.84 1.43
CA PRO A 72 -10.91 -18.88 2.32
C PRO A 72 -11.39 -17.65 1.55
N ILE A 73 -12.50 -17.07 2.00
CA ILE A 73 -13.12 -15.87 1.44
C ILE A 73 -13.49 -14.95 2.62
N CYS A 74 -12.95 -13.73 2.62
CA CYS A 74 -13.43 -12.72 3.55
C CYS A 74 -14.83 -12.26 3.12
N SER A 75 -15.73 -12.05 4.07
CA SER A 75 -17.01 -11.38 3.80
C SER A 75 -16.75 -9.98 3.24
N ALA A 76 -17.64 -9.47 2.39
CA ALA A 76 -17.60 -8.07 1.96
C ALA A 76 -17.93 -7.09 3.11
N GLU A 77 -18.33 -7.61 4.28
CA GLU A 77 -18.55 -6.83 5.48
C GLU A 77 -17.28 -6.09 5.93
N GLY A 78 -17.32 -4.76 5.89
CA GLY A 78 -16.19 -3.89 6.19
C GLY A 78 -15.32 -3.55 4.99
N ALA A 79 -15.74 -3.90 3.77
CA ALA A 79 -15.12 -3.41 2.55
C ALA A 79 -15.21 -1.86 2.48
N PRO A 80 -14.24 -1.19 1.84
CA PRO A 80 -14.34 0.24 1.57
C PRO A 80 -15.54 0.53 0.64
N GLU A 81 -15.98 1.78 0.61
CA GLU A 81 -17.06 2.21 -0.29
C GLU A 81 -16.59 2.19 -1.76
N LEU A 82 -17.28 1.41 -2.58
CA LEU A 82 -16.98 1.21 -4.00
C LEU A 82 -18.11 1.74 -4.88
N GLN A 83 -17.73 2.30 -6.02
CA GLN A 83 -18.63 2.66 -7.10
C GLN A 83 -18.67 1.54 -8.14
N ASP A 84 -19.65 1.60 -9.05
CA ASP A 84 -19.75 0.64 -10.14
C ASP A 84 -18.50 0.66 -11.02
N GLY A 85 -17.92 -0.52 -11.21
CA GLY A 85 -16.68 -0.71 -11.98
C GLY A 85 -15.39 -0.60 -11.17
N ASP A 86 -15.46 -0.26 -9.87
CA ASP A 86 -14.29 -0.23 -9.00
C ASP A 86 -13.83 -1.65 -8.63
N SER A 87 -12.56 -1.76 -8.25
CA SER A 87 -11.98 -3.01 -7.72
C SER A 87 -11.04 -2.70 -6.57
N SER A 88 -11.09 -3.49 -5.50
CA SER A 88 -10.26 -3.25 -4.31
C SER A 88 -9.50 -4.48 -3.82
N LEU A 89 -8.27 -4.23 -3.38
CA LEU A 89 -7.53 -5.08 -2.45
C LEU A 89 -7.61 -4.43 -1.07
N TRP A 90 -8.19 -5.13 -0.10
CA TRP A 90 -8.44 -4.56 1.23
C TRP A 90 -8.34 -5.62 2.33
N SER A 91 -8.29 -5.15 3.58
CA SER A 91 -8.41 -5.99 4.77
C SER A 91 -9.34 -5.34 5.77
N LYS A 92 -10.22 -6.12 6.41
CA LYS A 92 -11.09 -5.65 7.49
C LYS A 92 -10.22 -5.04 8.60
N ASP A 93 -10.48 -3.79 8.94
CA ASP A 93 -9.74 -2.96 9.92
C ASP A 93 -8.29 -2.59 9.54
N GLY A 94 -7.86 -2.87 8.31
CA GLY A 94 -6.54 -2.51 7.81
C GLY A 94 -6.59 -1.48 6.69
N GLY A 95 -5.60 -1.55 5.79
CA GLY A 95 -5.55 -0.68 4.63
C GLY A 95 -6.32 -1.23 3.43
N PHE A 96 -6.51 -0.35 2.44
CA PHE A 96 -7.10 -0.68 1.16
C PHE A 96 -6.40 0.04 0.00
N VAL A 97 -6.47 -0.61 -1.15
CA VAL A 97 -6.15 -0.06 -2.47
C VAL A 97 -7.41 -0.18 -3.30
N ILE A 98 -7.83 0.92 -3.94
CA ILE A 98 -8.97 0.90 -4.86
C ILE A 98 -8.49 1.36 -6.22
N THR A 99 -8.83 0.59 -7.24
CA THR A 99 -8.72 0.97 -8.64
C THR A 99 -10.08 1.48 -9.05
N ARG A 100 -10.17 2.79 -9.33
CA ARG A 100 -11.44 3.47 -9.64
C ARG A 100 -11.70 3.45 -11.15
N SER A 101 -12.98 3.44 -11.53
CA SER A 101 -13.39 3.45 -12.95
C SER A 101 -12.99 4.74 -13.69
N ASP A 102 -12.76 5.84 -12.97
CA ASP A 102 -12.25 7.12 -13.50
C ASP A 102 -10.73 7.13 -13.76
N LYS A 103 -10.09 5.96 -13.67
CA LYS A 103 -8.65 5.73 -13.88
C LYS A 103 -7.76 6.26 -12.73
N THR A 104 -8.33 6.50 -11.55
CA THR A 104 -7.55 6.84 -10.35
C THR A 104 -7.23 5.59 -9.51
N VAL A 105 -6.19 5.70 -8.69
CA VAL A 105 -5.84 4.71 -7.67
C VAL A 105 -5.89 5.41 -6.31
N GLU A 106 -6.67 4.85 -5.39
CA GLU A 106 -6.84 5.35 -4.03
C GLU A 106 -6.11 4.44 -3.03
N LEU A 107 -5.34 5.03 -2.13
CA LEU A 107 -4.56 4.34 -1.11
C LEU A 107 -4.94 4.87 0.27
N ASN A 108 -5.80 4.14 0.99
CA ASN A 108 -6.32 4.53 2.31
C ASN A 108 -6.99 5.92 2.34
N GLY A 109 -7.82 6.23 1.34
CA GLY A 109 -8.54 7.51 1.27
C GLY A 109 -7.84 8.56 0.40
N THR A 110 -8.34 9.80 0.50
CA THR A 110 -7.89 10.94 -0.33
C THR A 110 -7.50 12.18 0.48
N GLU A 111 -7.54 12.11 1.81
CA GLU A 111 -7.40 13.27 2.70
C GLU A 111 -6.00 13.90 2.66
N HIS A 112 -4.98 13.14 2.26
CA HIS A 112 -3.58 13.55 2.29
C HIS A 112 -2.99 13.87 0.89
N GLY A 113 -3.84 13.98 -0.13
CA GLY A 113 -3.42 14.24 -1.51
C GLY A 113 -2.88 13.01 -2.24
N GLY A 114 -2.33 13.22 -3.44
CA GLY A 114 -1.84 12.15 -4.33
C GLY A 114 -0.34 11.90 -4.26
N LEU A 115 0.11 10.86 -4.96
CA LEU A 115 1.53 10.57 -5.15
C LEU A 115 2.24 11.74 -5.86
N ILE A 116 3.46 12.05 -5.43
CA ILE A 116 4.20 13.24 -5.87
C ILE A 116 5.06 12.92 -7.09
N LYS A 117 4.99 13.76 -8.14
CA LYS A 117 5.93 13.67 -9.26
C LYS A 117 7.32 14.17 -8.85
N ILE A 118 8.20 13.23 -8.51
CA ILE A 118 9.47 13.53 -7.83
C ILE A 118 10.45 14.32 -8.70
N ALA A 119 10.49 14.08 -10.01
CA ALA A 119 11.36 14.79 -10.94
C ALA A 119 10.97 16.28 -11.06
N GLU A 120 9.67 16.56 -11.16
CA GLU A 120 9.11 17.90 -11.18
C GLU A 120 9.33 18.61 -9.84
N LEU A 121 9.13 17.92 -8.71
CA LEU A 121 9.44 18.48 -7.40
C LEU A 121 10.92 18.86 -7.29
N LYS A 122 11.83 17.96 -7.68
CA LYS A 122 13.29 18.23 -7.67
C LYS A 122 13.63 19.44 -8.54
N LYS A 123 13.00 19.58 -9.71
CA LYS A 123 13.20 20.74 -10.59
C LYS A 123 12.79 22.06 -9.91
N GLU A 124 11.66 22.10 -9.20
CA GLU A 124 11.23 23.31 -8.48
C GLU A 124 12.09 23.60 -7.24
N LEU A 125 12.55 22.55 -6.55
CA LEU A 125 13.49 22.68 -5.44
C LEU A 125 14.86 23.21 -5.88
N GLU A 126 15.38 22.76 -7.02
CA GLU A 126 16.63 23.28 -7.60
C GLU A 126 16.54 24.78 -7.95
N LYS A 127 15.38 25.27 -8.41
CA LYS A 127 15.17 26.71 -8.61
C LYS A 127 15.27 27.48 -7.29
N THR A 128 14.72 26.92 -6.21
CA THR A 128 14.80 27.50 -4.87
C THR A 128 16.25 27.56 -4.39
N ASN A 129 17.02 26.47 -4.56
CA ASN A 129 18.44 26.44 -4.26
C ASN A 129 19.24 27.46 -5.09
N ALA A 130 18.95 27.58 -6.39
CA ALA A 130 19.60 28.55 -7.27
C ALA A 130 19.34 29.99 -6.82
N PHE A 131 18.10 30.31 -6.44
CA PHE A 131 17.74 31.62 -5.88
C PHE A 131 18.50 31.90 -4.58
N LEU A 132 18.49 30.96 -3.63
CA LEU A 132 19.19 31.10 -2.35
C LEU A 132 20.70 31.26 -2.56
N LYS A 133 21.29 30.49 -3.47
CA LYS A 133 22.71 30.58 -3.82
C LYS A 133 23.06 31.97 -4.36
N ALA A 134 22.26 32.50 -5.30
CA ALA A 134 22.47 33.84 -5.84
C ALA A 134 22.34 34.91 -4.74
N PHE A 135 21.35 34.77 -3.86
CA PHE A 135 21.15 35.69 -2.73
C PHE A 135 22.35 35.70 -1.78
N VAL A 136 22.83 34.51 -1.37
CA VAL A 136 24.03 34.40 -0.51
C VAL A 136 25.27 34.96 -1.19
N GLN A 137 25.45 34.72 -2.50
CA GLN A 137 26.58 35.28 -3.25
C GLN A 137 26.59 36.81 -3.26
N VAL A 138 25.43 37.45 -3.41
CA VAL A 138 25.32 38.92 -3.35
C VAL A 138 25.71 39.45 -1.97
N LEU A 139 25.28 38.78 -0.89
CA LEU A 139 25.61 39.19 0.48
C LEU A 139 27.11 39.07 0.80
N GLN A 140 27.82 38.17 0.10
CA GLN A 140 29.26 37.98 0.24
C GLN A 140 30.10 39.04 -0.46
N VAL A 141 29.52 39.90 -1.31
CA VAL A 141 30.26 40.96 -2.03
C VAL A 141 30.69 42.06 -1.05
N PRO A 142 32.00 42.31 -0.83
CA PRO A 142 32.46 43.26 0.19
C PRO A 142 31.82 44.65 0.07
N VAL A 143 31.26 45.14 1.16
CA VAL A 143 30.71 46.50 1.29
C VAL A 143 31.63 47.28 2.24
N PRO A 144 32.46 48.21 1.73
CA PRO A 144 33.32 49.04 2.56
C PRO A 144 32.49 50.10 3.30
N GLU A 145 32.83 50.33 4.56
CA GLU A 145 32.28 51.43 5.35
C GLU A 145 32.80 52.78 4.83
N ALA A 146 31.95 53.81 4.88
CA ALA A 146 32.31 55.15 4.42
C ALA A 146 33.46 55.74 5.26
N GLY A 147 34.41 56.41 4.58
CA GLY A 147 35.50 57.18 5.21
C GLY A 147 36.82 56.43 5.39
N ASN A 148 36.78 55.12 5.74
CA ASN A 148 38.00 54.40 6.14
C ASN A 148 38.32 53.15 5.28
N GLY A 149 37.41 52.74 4.39
CA GLY A 149 37.59 51.54 3.56
C GLY A 149 37.60 50.22 4.34
N ALA A 150 37.22 50.24 5.63
CA ALA A 150 37.16 49.06 6.48
C ALA A 150 35.97 48.15 6.08
N PRO A 151 36.08 46.82 6.26
CA PRO A 151 34.97 45.90 5.99
C PRO A 151 33.76 46.19 6.88
N SER A 152 32.54 46.08 6.34
CA SER A 152 31.32 46.28 7.14
C SER A 152 31.17 45.25 8.26
N ALA A 153 30.95 45.73 9.49
CA ALA A 153 30.72 44.88 10.66
C ALA A 153 29.42 44.08 10.54
N PHE A 154 28.36 44.70 9.99
CA PHE A 154 27.10 44.04 9.69
C PHE A 154 27.29 42.92 8.67
N GLN A 155 28.00 43.20 7.58
CA GLN A 155 28.31 42.19 6.58
C GLN A 155 29.13 41.03 7.16
N THR A 156 30.11 41.33 8.02
CA THR A 156 30.94 40.31 8.68
C THR A 156 30.09 39.39 9.55
N ALA A 157 29.15 39.95 10.33
CA ALA A 157 28.23 39.16 11.15
C ALA A 157 27.25 38.33 10.29
N LEU A 158 26.71 38.93 9.22
CA LEU A 158 25.78 38.27 8.31
C LEU A 158 26.44 37.10 7.56
N ASN A 159 27.64 37.32 7.01
CA ASN A 159 28.42 36.27 6.37
C ASN A 159 28.81 35.19 7.37
N GLY A 160 29.23 35.56 8.58
CA GLY A 160 29.53 34.60 9.65
C GLY A 160 28.35 33.68 9.98
N ALA A 161 27.12 34.23 9.97
CA ALA A 161 25.90 33.46 10.23
C ALA A 161 25.48 32.55 9.05
N LEU A 162 25.67 32.99 7.80
CA LEU A 162 25.23 32.25 6.61
C LEU A 162 26.24 31.20 6.12
N SER A 163 27.55 31.45 6.29
CA SER A 163 28.62 30.58 5.80
C SER A 163 28.55 29.10 6.22
N PRO A 164 28.14 28.75 7.45
CA PRO A 164 28.04 27.35 7.85
C PRO A 164 26.77 26.64 7.34
N LEU A 165 25.78 27.37 6.81
CA LEU A 165 24.52 26.78 6.36
C LEU A 165 24.68 26.20 4.96
N GLN A 166 24.44 24.90 4.83
CA GLN A 166 24.42 24.22 3.53
C GLN A 166 23.04 24.35 2.89
N LEU A 167 23.02 24.55 1.58
CA LEU A 167 21.80 24.39 0.80
C LEU A 167 21.37 22.93 0.79
N ALA A 168 20.07 22.69 0.67
CA ALA A 168 19.53 21.34 0.72
C ALA A 168 20.00 20.50 -0.48
N ASP A 169 20.41 19.26 -0.22
CA ASP A 169 20.70 18.26 -1.26
C ASP A 169 19.49 17.33 -1.44
N PHE A 170 18.96 17.28 -2.66
CA PHE A 170 17.83 16.44 -3.05
C PHE A 170 18.25 15.26 -3.94
N SER A 171 19.54 14.90 -3.96
CA SER A 171 20.06 13.79 -4.76
C SER A 171 19.45 12.43 -4.37
N GLN A 172 19.04 12.26 -3.10
CA GLN A 172 18.49 11.03 -2.53
C GLN A 172 17.00 11.11 -2.16
N ILE A 173 16.27 12.13 -2.66
CA ILE A 173 14.85 12.32 -2.32
C ILE A 173 13.93 11.23 -2.88
N GLU A 174 14.41 10.48 -3.89
CA GLU A 174 13.66 9.43 -4.58
C GLU A 174 14.11 8.03 -4.14
N ASN A 175 13.15 7.15 -3.84
CA ASN A 175 13.39 5.72 -3.73
C ASN A 175 13.13 5.03 -5.06
N THR A 176 14.19 4.67 -5.80
CA THR A 176 14.11 4.10 -7.15
C THR A 176 13.44 2.71 -7.24
N LYS A 177 13.18 2.07 -6.08
CA LYS A 177 12.46 0.79 -6.01
C LYS A 177 10.94 0.95 -5.94
N VAL A 178 10.44 2.15 -5.64
CA VAL A 178 9.01 2.46 -5.60
C VAL A 178 8.70 3.40 -6.75
N GLN A 179 8.10 2.86 -7.81
CA GLN A 179 7.79 3.61 -9.03
C GLN A 179 6.28 3.78 -9.13
N HIS A 180 5.84 4.98 -9.51
CA HIS A 180 4.43 5.28 -9.73
C HIS A 180 4.27 6.33 -10.84
N GLY A 181 3.16 6.26 -11.58
CA GLY A 181 2.94 7.10 -12.75
C GLY A 181 3.60 6.57 -14.03
N GLY A 182 3.44 7.31 -15.13
CA GLY A 182 3.80 6.89 -16.48
C GLY A 182 2.58 6.36 -17.26
N SER A 183 2.51 6.74 -18.53
CA SER A 183 1.54 6.24 -19.52
C SER A 183 2.25 5.39 -20.55
#